data_AF-A0A8J6N1X3-F1
#
_entry.id   AF-A0A8J6N1X3-F1
#
_cell.length_a   1.000
_cell.length_b   1.000
_cell.length_c   1.000
_cell.angle_alpha   90.00
_cell.angle_beta   90.00
_cell.angle_gamma   90.00
#
_symmetry.space_group_name_H-M   'P 1'
#
loop_
_entity.id
_entity.type
_entity.pdbx_description
1 polymer ?
#
loop_
_entity_poly.entity_id
_entity_poly.type
_entity_poly.pdbx_seq_one_letter_code
_entity_poly.pdbx_strand_id
1 'polypeptide(L)'
;MIRLEFFAQVDERKCTGCKLCEPICPAGAIEIEEKTATIDIDRCIDCQRCIDRCNMENAVSRVPRPSEVVRYVDHSDLDPLQIKTLCAKAGLLPDMPICGCMRTTGKETVAAVLKGATTPEDLCAMTGLRAGCGMYCMTRIFQVLEACGISLDDPPDRRWINLTLSIADIPREKVDRIEEAYPQCCVGEDWKRVTQRPTTSQKKEGDHV
;
A
#
# COMPACT_ATOMS: atom_id res chain seq x y z
N MET A 1 7.94 10.53 0.98
CA MET A 1 9.41 10.54 0.81
C MET A 1 10.07 10.03 2.08
N ILE A 2 10.84 8.94 1.97
CA ILE A 2 11.71 8.44 3.06
C ILE A 2 13.16 8.41 2.61
N ARG A 3 14.08 8.65 3.54
CA ARG A 3 15.52 8.58 3.34
C ARG A 3 16.06 7.32 4.01
N LEU A 4 16.85 6.56 3.27
CA LEU A 4 17.36 5.26 3.67
C LEU A 4 18.88 5.35 3.75
N GLU A 5 19.38 5.33 4.99
CA GLU A 5 20.81 5.32 5.30
C GLU A 5 21.29 3.91 5.67
N PHE A 6 20.38 2.98 5.95
CA PHE A 6 20.67 1.62 6.37
C PHE A 6 19.89 0.59 5.56
N PHE A 7 20.35 -0.65 5.60
CA PHE A 7 19.66 -1.80 5.04
C PHE A 7 19.86 -3.02 5.93
N ALA A 8 19.05 -4.06 5.70
CA ALA A 8 19.22 -5.32 6.37
C ALA A 8 20.27 -6.19 5.64
N GLN A 9 21.18 -6.80 6.40
CA GLN A 9 22.17 -7.75 5.91
C GLN A 9 22.03 -9.08 6.65
N VAL A 10 22.21 -10.18 5.92
CA VAL A 10 22.15 -11.55 6.46
C VAL A 10 23.56 -12.07 6.69
N ASP A 11 23.79 -12.71 7.84
CA ASP A 11 24.97 -13.53 8.11
C ASP A 11 24.65 -14.99 7.74
N GLU A 12 25.21 -15.42 6.62
CA GLU A 12 24.97 -16.76 6.04
C GLU A 12 25.33 -17.90 7.00
N ARG A 13 26.31 -17.68 7.91
CA ARG A 13 26.76 -18.73 8.84
C ARG A 13 25.77 -18.98 9.97
N LYS A 14 24.89 -18.01 10.24
CA LYS A 14 23.88 -18.07 11.30
C LYS A 14 22.47 -18.26 10.75
N CYS A 15 22.25 -17.92 9.48
CA CYS A 15 20.98 -18.14 8.81
C CYS A 15 20.69 -19.64 8.71
N THR A 16 19.44 -20.01 8.98
CA THR A 16 18.97 -21.41 8.89
C THR A 16 18.02 -21.62 7.70
N GLY A 17 17.70 -20.56 6.96
CA GLY A 17 16.75 -20.64 5.85
C GLY A 17 15.31 -20.93 6.28
N CYS A 18 14.94 -20.60 7.52
CA CYS A 18 13.63 -20.91 8.11
C CYS A 18 12.44 -20.15 7.47
N LYS A 19 12.70 -19.23 6.53
CA LYS A 19 11.73 -18.44 5.76
C LYS A 19 10.84 -17.49 6.56
N LEU A 20 11.10 -17.27 7.85
CA LEU A 20 10.27 -16.38 8.68
C LEU A 20 10.32 -14.90 8.24
N CYS A 21 11.45 -14.46 7.66
CA CYS A 21 11.67 -13.08 7.22
C CYS A 21 11.07 -12.75 5.85
N GLU A 22 10.89 -13.73 4.97
CA GLU A 22 10.41 -13.56 3.59
C GLU A 22 8.98 -12.98 3.51
N PRO A 23 7.95 -13.59 4.14
CA PRO A 23 6.58 -13.11 4.02
C PRO A 23 6.33 -11.80 4.80
N ILE A 24 7.15 -11.48 5.80
CA ILE A 24 7.00 -10.25 6.58
C ILE A 24 7.63 -9.02 5.89
N CYS A 25 8.45 -9.22 4.86
CA CYS A 25 9.09 -8.12 4.14
C CYS A 25 8.07 -7.40 3.24
N PRO A 26 7.65 -6.17 3.55
CA PRO A 26 6.58 -5.51 2.79
C PRO A 26 7.04 -5.06 1.40
N ALA A 27 8.35 -4.93 1.16
CA ALA A 27 8.92 -4.57 -0.14
C ALA A 27 9.22 -5.79 -1.02
N GLY A 28 9.04 -7.01 -0.51
CA GLY A 28 9.42 -8.22 -1.24
C GLY A 28 10.93 -8.22 -1.57
N ALA A 29 11.76 -7.74 -0.64
CA ALA A 29 13.20 -7.59 -0.83
C ALA A 29 14.01 -8.80 -0.32
N ILE A 30 13.34 -9.88 0.08
CA ILE A 30 13.98 -11.05 0.71
C ILE A 30 13.56 -12.29 -0.05
N GLU A 31 14.53 -13.09 -0.46
CA GLU A 31 14.35 -14.40 -1.08
C GLU A 31 15.15 -15.44 -0.29
N ILE A 32 14.72 -16.70 -0.34
CA ILE A 32 15.42 -17.80 0.34
C ILE A 32 15.97 -18.77 -0.71
N GLU A 33 17.29 -18.74 -0.91
CA GLU A 33 18.02 -19.59 -1.84
C GLU A 33 18.95 -20.53 -1.07
N GLU A 34 19.02 -21.81 -1.45
CA GLU A 34 19.99 -22.78 -0.89
C GLU A 34 20.10 -22.84 0.65
N LYS A 35 18.98 -22.58 1.36
CA LYS A 35 18.86 -22.50 2.83
C LYS A 35 19.42 -21.23 3.49
N THR A 36 19.65 -20.17 2.72
CA THR A 36 20.07 -18.86 3.22
C THR A 36 19.15 -17.78 2.68
N ALA A 37 18.92 -16.74 3.49
CA ALA A 37 18.18 -15.56 3.03
C ALA A 37 19.10 -14.60 2.30
N THR A 38 18.69 -14.11 1.14
CA THR A 38 19.34 -13.03 0.39
C THR A 38 18.48 -11.77 0.47
N ILE A 39 19.10 -10.60 0.43
CA ILE A 39 18.40 -9.30 0.53
C ILE A 39 18.73 -8.45 -0.69
N ASP A 40 17.71 -8.10 -1.45
CA ASP A 40 17.79 -7.07 -2.48
C ASP A 40 17.90 -5.69 -1.80
N ILE A 41 19.10 -5.13 -1.84
CA ILE A 41 19.40 -3.83 -1.23
C ILE A 41 18.62 -2.69 -1.89
N ASP A 42 18.32 -2.79 -3.20
CA ASP A 42 17.63 -1.78 -3.99
C ASP A 42 16.13 -1.81 -3.80
N ARG A 43 15.58 -2.90 -3.26
CA ARG A 43 14.19 -2.96 -2.78
C ARG A 43 14.07 -2.73 -1.27
N CYS A 44 15.14 -2.96 -0.50
CA CYS A 44 15.11 -2.76 0.94
C CYS A 44 14.72 -1.32 1.33
N ILE A 45 13.82 -1.22 2.31
CA ILE A 45 13.27 0.05 2.83
C ILE A 45 13.58 0.26 4.32
N ASP A 46 14.53 -0.50 4.88
CA ASP A 46 15.00 -0.35 6.26
C ASP A 46 13.88 -0.41 7.33
N CYS A 47 12.83 -1.22 7.08
CA CYS A 47 11.69 -1.35 8.01
C CYS A 47 11.97 -2.27 9.21
N GLN A 48 13.13 -2.94 9.21
CA GLN A 48 13.65 -3.81 10.30
C GLN A 48 12.79 -5.02 10.71
N ARG A 49 11.63 -5.23 10.07
CA ARG A 49 10.73 -6.38 10.34
C ARG A 49 11.42 -7.74 10.24
N CYS A 50 12.39 -7.89 9.35
CA CYS A 50 13.16 -9.14 9.21
C CYS A 50 14.09 -9.39 10.39
N ILE A 51 14.63 -8.33 11.00
CA ILE A 51 15.46 -8.42 12.20
C ILE A 51 14.58 -8.84 13.38
N ASP A 52 13.45 -8.15 13.57
CA ASP A 52 12.49 -8.46 14.65
C ASP A 52 11.93 -9.88 14.56
N ARG A 53 11.72 -10.38 13.34
CA ARG A 53 11.13 -11.70 13.09
C ARG A 53 12.16 -12.83 13.10
N CYS A 54 13.46 -12.52 13.02
CA CYS A 54 14.49 -13.54 13.00
C CYS A 54 14.56 -14.24 14.36
N ASN A 55 14.49 -15.56 14.36
CA ASN A 55 14.64 -16.39 15.56
C ASN A 55 16.09 -16.83 15.83
N MET A 56 17.02 -16.43 14.97
CA MET A 56 18.44 -16.71 15.11
C MET A 56 19.15 -15.45 15.60
N GLU A 57 19.99 -15.60 16.62
CA GLU A 57 20.71 -14.49 17.21
C GLU A 57 21.66 -13.84 16.18
N ASN A 58 21.44 -12.55 15.89
CA ASN A 58 22.28 -11.75 15.00
C ASN A 58 22.50 -12.37 13.60
N ALA A 59 21.55 -13.17 13.09
CA ALA A 59 21.60 -13.66 11.71
C ALA A 59 21.13 -12.63 10.69
N VAL A 60 20.37 -11.62 11.12
CA VAL A 60 19.99 -10.45 10.32
C VAL A 60 20.34 -9.21 11.13
N SER A 61 21.02 -8.24 10.50
CA SER A 61 21.46 -7.02 11.18
C SER A 61 21.22 -5.79 10.31
N ARG A 62 21.08 -4.62 10.95
CA ARG A 62 20.94 -3.33 10.28
C ARG A 62 22.33 -2.72 10.10
N VAL A 63 22.73 -2.49 8.86
CA VAL A 63 24.06 -1.97 8.51
C VAL A 63 23.96 -0.72 7.62
N PRO A 64 24.94 0.18 7.63
CA PRO A 64 24.94 1.37 6.78
C PRO A 64 24.90 1.01 5.29
N ARG A 65 24.13 1.77 4.50
CA ARG A 65 24.14 1.66 3.04
C ARG A 65 25.41 2.30 2.47
N PRO A 66 25.90 1.81 1.32
CA PRO A 66 26.99 2.46 0.58
C PRO A 66 26.63 3.89 0.12
N SER A 67 25.34 4.14 -0.13
CA SER A 67 24.82 5.45 -0.54
C SER A 67 23.42 5.70 0.02
N GLU A 68 23.10 6.97 0.26
CA GLU A 68 21.76 7.41 0.62
C GLU A 68 20.80 7.09 -0.53
N VAL A 69 19.64 6.51 -0.20
CA VAL A 69 18.54 6.30 -1.15
C VAL A 69 17.29 6.99 -0.64
N VAL A 70 16.60 7.68 -1.54
CA VAL A 70 15.34 8.34 -1.25
C VAL A 70 14.22 7.59 -1.95
N ARG A 71 13.22 7.10 -1.21
CA ARG A 71 12.00 6.56 -1.83
C ARG A 71 11.00 7.69 -2.03
N TYR A 72 10.85 8.05 -3.29
CA TYR A 72 9.88 9.00 -3.78
C TYR A 72 9.72 8.76 -5.27
N VAL A 73 8.48 8.79 -5.75
CA VAL A 73 8.21 8.72 -7.18
C VAL A 73 7.95 10.13 -7.69
N ASP A 74 8.92 10.67 -8.43
CA ASP A 74 8.69 11.88 -9.19
C ASP A 74 7.61 11.64 -10.23
N HIS A 75 6.74 12.61 -10.41
CA HIS A 75 5.58 12.53 -11.30
C HIS A 75 5.49 13.77 -12.20
N SER A 76 6.59 14.52 -12.35
CA SER A 76 6.62 15.77 -13.13
C SER A 76 6.56 15.50 -14.64
N ASP A 77 6.96 14.31 -15.06
CA ASP A 77 6.99 13.78 -16.41
C ASP A 77 5.67 13.12 -16.85
N LEU A 78 4.71 12.96 -15.94
CA LEU A 78 3.43 12.30 -16.19
C LEU A 78 2.30 13.31 -16.44
N ASP A 79 1.29 12.92 -17.23
CA ASP A 79 0.10 13.75 -17.44
C ASP A 79 -0.69 13.96 -16.13
N PRO A 80 -0.81 15.21 -15.63
CA PRO A 80 -1.55 15.50 -14.41
C PRO A 80 -3.03 15.13 -14.50
N LEU A 81 -3.63 15.19 -15.70
CA LEU A 81 -5.04 14.85 -15.89
C LEU A 81 -5.27 13.35 -15.77
N GLN A 82 -4.37 12.53 -16.33
CA GLN A 82 -4.39 11.08 -16.16
C GLN A 82 -4.26 10.70 -14.69
N ILE A 83 -3.31 11.29 -13.95
CA ILE A 83 -3.15 11.05 -12.50
C ILE A 83 -4.44 11.40 -11.75
N LYS A 84 -4.99 12.59 -11.99
CA LYS A 84 -6.22 13.03 -11.33
C LYS A 84 -7.40 12.09 -11.61
N THR A 85 -7.52 11.61 -12.84
CA THR A 85 -8.58 10.70 -13.27
C THR A 85 -8.46 9.35 -12.56
N LEU A 86 -7.26 8.78 -12.50
CA LEU A 86 -7.00 7.52 -11.81
C LEU A 86 -7.19 7.64 -10.28
N CYS A 87 -6.73 8.73 -9.67
CA CYS A 87 -7.02 9.00 -8.26
C CYS A 87 -8.53 9.08 -8.01
N ALA A 88 -9.28 9.80 -8.86
CA ALA A 88 -10.73 9.91 -8.73
C ALA A 88 -11.43 8.55 -8.86
N LYS A 89 -10.98 7.71 -9.82
CA LYS A 89 -11.47 6.34 -10.00
C LYS A 89 -11.19 5.48 -8.76
N ALA A 90 -10.06 5.68 -8.09
CA ALA A 90 -9.73 5.04 -6.80
C ALA A 90 -10.46 5.66 -5.59
N GLY A 91 -11.32 6.67 -5.78
CA GLY A 91 -12.03 7.36 -4.69
C GLY A 91 -11.13 8.28 -3.86
N LEU A 92 -10.09 8.85 -4.47
CA LEU A 92 -9.06 9.66 -3.83
C LEU A 92 -8.93 11.04 -4.47
N LEU A 93 -8.53 12.03 -3.66
CA LEU A 93 -7.96 13.27 -4.17
C LEU A 93 -6.45 13.07 -4.41
N PRO A 94 -5.82 13.71 -5.41
CA PRO A 94 -4.39 13.55 -5.70
C PRO A 94 -3.48 13.76 -4.49
N ASP A 95 -3.72 14.79 -3.68
CA ASP A 95 -2.91 15.11 -2.50
C ASP A 95 -3.36 14.40 -1.21
N MET A 96 -4.39 13.56 -1.29
CA MET A 96 -4.85 12.78 -0.14
C MET A 96 -3.74 11.82 0.30
N PRO A 97 -3.39 11.75 1.60
CA PRO A 97 -2.42 10.79 2.08
C PRO A 97 -3.00 9.37 1.99
N ILE A 98 -2.33 8.51 1.23
CA ILE A 98 -2.56 7.07 1.26
C ILE A 98 -1.85 6.46 2.47
N CYS A 99 -0.64 6.95 2.78
CA CYS A 99 0.13 6.52 3.95
C CYS A 99 0.52 7.72 4.81
N GLY A 100 -0.14 7.87 5.96
CA GLY A 100 0.20 8.90 6.94
C GLY A 100 1.62 8.76 7.50
N CYS A 101 2.09 7.51 7.70
CA CYS A 101 3.42 7.26 8.26
C CYS A 101 4.55 7.79 7.36
N MET A 102 4.41 7.61 6.04
CA MET A 102 5.47 7.88 5.05
C MET A 102 5.17 9.13 4.19
N ARG A 103 4.00 9.72 4.43
CA ARG A 103 3.44 10.87 3.71
C ARG A 103 3.31 10.64 2.21
N THR A 104 3.11 9.39 1.79
CA THR A 104 2.84 9.02 0.40
C THR A 104 1.42 9.40 0.04
N THR A 105 1.26 10.10 -1.08
CA THR A 105 -0.02 10.65 -1.56
C THR A 105 -0.66 9.77 -2.64
N GLY A 106 -1.93 10.06 -2.96
CA GLY A 106 -2.66 9.45 -4.07
C GLY A 106 -1.90 9.58 -5.39
N LYS A 107 -1.44 10.80 -5.72
CA LYS A 107 -0.71 11.08 -6.97
C LYS A 107 0.62 10.34 -7.07
N GLU A 108 1.37 10.25 -5.97
CA GLU A 108 2.65 9.52 -5.93
C GLU A 108 2.43 8.02 -6.13
N THR A 109 1.39 7.46 -5.50
CA THR A 109 1.05 6.04 -5.65
C THR A 109 0.57 5.71 -7.07
N VAL A 110 -0.29 6.53 -7.65
CA VAL A 110 -0.71 6.38 -9.06
C VAL A 110 0.47 6.51 -10.00
N ALA A 111 1.35 7.50 -9.78
CA ALA A 111 2.56 7.67 -10.57
C ALA A 111 3.47 6.43 -10.50
N ALA A 112 3.58 5.79 -9.32
CA ALA A 112 4.34 4.56 -9.16
C ALA A 112 3.77 3.41 -10.02
N VAL A 113 2.44 3.26 -10.06
CA VAL A 113 1.78 2.26 -10.94
C VAL A 113 2.03 2.58 -12.41
N LEU A 114 1.89 3.85 -12.82
CA LEU A 114 2.17 4.28 -14.19
C LEU A 114 3.64 4.06 -14.60
N LYS A 115 4.57 4.03 -13.62
CA LYS A 115 5.99 3.72 -13.80
C LYS A 115 6.33 2.24 -13.62
N GLY A 116 5.33 1.36 -13.51
CA GLY A 116 5.50 -0.09 -13.58
C GLY A 116 5.25 -0.85 -12.28
N ALA A 117 4.82 -0.21 -11.19
CA ALA A 117 4.43 -0.95 -9.98
C ALA A 117 3.18 -1.79 -10.24
N THR A 118 3.23 -3.10 -9.97
CA THR A 118 2.08 -4.00 -10.17
C THR A 118 1.59 -4.67 -8.90
N THR A 119 2.38 -4.60 -7.83
CA THR A 119 2.09 -5.25 -6.54
C THR A 119 2.20 -4.27 -5.37
N PRO A 120 1.61 -4.58 -4.20
CA PRO A 120 1.86 -3.84 -2.97
C PRO A 120 3.35 -3.79 -2.58
N GLU A 121 4.11 -4.81 -2.94
CA GLU A 121 5.56 -4.91 -2.75
C GLU A 121 6.32 -3.90 -3.62
N ASP A 122 5.95 -3.75 -4.89
CA ASP A 122 6.56 -2.75 -5.78
C ASP A 122 6.25 -1.33 -5.31
N LEU A 123 5.00 -1.07 -4.95
CA LEU A 123 4.60 0.22 -4.40
C LEU A 123 5.37 0.54 -3.12
N CYS A 124 5.57 -0.45 -2.25
CA CYS A 124 6.41 -0.32 -1.05
C CYS A 124 7.86 0.02 -1.42
N ALA A 125 8.47 -0.74 -2.32
CA ALA A 125 9.86 -0.55 -2.76
C ALA A 125 10.09 0.81 -3.45
N MET A 126 9.10 1.33 -4.18
CA MET A 126 9.22 2.59 -4.91
C MET A 126 8.92 3.82 -4.06
N THR A 127 7.88 3.76 -3.21
CA THR A 127 7.34 4.95 -2.51
C THR A 127 7.58 4.95 -1.00
N GLY A 128 8.00 3.82 -0.43
CA GLY A 128 8.05 3.60 1.02
C GLY A 128 6.72 3.23 1.66
N LEU A 129 5.63 3.06 0.89
CA LEU A 129 4.36 2.53 1.39
C LEU A 129 4.57 1.28 2.27
N ARG A 130 3.75 1.08 3.29
CA ARG A 130 3.84 -0.05 4.24
C ARG A 130 5.10 -0.10 5.15
N ALA A 131 6.07 0.82 5.02
CA ALA A 131 7.28 0.83 5.86
C ALA A 131 7.00 1.02 7.37
N GLY A 132 5.97 1.78 7.72
CA GLY A 132 5.56 2.04 9.10
C GLY A 132 4.60 0.97 9.65
N CYS A 133 3.35 1.38 9.92
CA CYS A 133 2.32 0.48 10.47
C CYS A 133 2.01 -0.75 9.61
N GLY A 134 2.22 -0.69 8.29
CA GLY A 134 2.01 -1.79 7.35
C GLY A 134 0.57 -2.17 7.03
N MET A 135 -0.44 -1.54 7.66
CA MET A 135 -1.85 -1.95 7.50
C MET A 135 -2.77 -0.87 6.91
N TYR A 136 -2.69 0.39 7.36
CA TYR A 136 -3.71 1.40 7.03
C TYR A 136 -3.74 1.84 5.56
N CYS A 137 -2.62 1.66 4.85
CA CYS A 137 -2.52 2.02 3.44
C CYS A 137 -3.01 0.90 2.50
N MET A 138 -3.21 -0.33 2.98
CA MET A 138 -3.48 -1.50 2.13
C MET A 138 -4.76 -1.36 1.31
N THR A 139 -5.88 -1.00 1.94
CA THR A 139 -7.15 -0.77 1.23
C THR A 139 -7.01 0.23 0.08
N ARG A 140 -6.29 1.33 0.32
CA ARG A 140 -6.09 2.37 -0.69
C ARG A 140 -5.10 1.97 -1.77
N ILE A 141 -4.10 1.14 -1.43
CA ILE A 141 -3.21 0.51 -2.42
C ILE A 141 -4.04 -0.34 -3.39
N PHE A 142 -4.90 -1.22 -2.89
CA PHE A 142 -5.74 -2.07 -3.75
C PHE A 142 -6.67 -1.24 -4.64
N GLN A 143 -7.32 -0.22 -4.09
CA GLN A 143 -8.17 0.69 -4.88
C GLN A 143 -7.40 1.40 -6.00
N VAL A 144 -6.14 1.82 -5.76
CA VAL A 144 -5.30 2.43 -6.79
C VAL A 144 -4.90 1.42 -7.86
N LEU A 145 -4.47 0.23 -7.47
CA LEU A 145 -4.12 -0.84 -8.41
C LEU A 145 -5.33 -1.20 -9.30
N GLU A 146 -6.49 -1.41 -8.70
CA GLU A 146 -7.73 -1.71 -9.43
C GLU A 146 -8.16 -0.56 -10.35
N ALA A 147 -8.04 0.69 -9.88
CA ALA A 147 -8.31 1.86 -10.72
C ALA A 147 -7.39 1.90 -11.96
N CYS A 148 -6.15 1.45 -11.81
CA CYS A 148 -5.18 1.32 -12.90
C CYS A 148 -5.36 0.03 -13.74
N GLY A 149 -6.37 -0.79 -13.46
CA GLY A 149 -6.67 -2.02 -14.19
C GLY A 149 -5.92 -3.26 -13.69
N ILE A 150 -5.33 -3.19 -12.50
CA ILE A 150 -4.58 -4.28 -11.88
C ILE A 150 -5.43 -4.87 -10.76
N SER A 151 -6.01 -6.05 -11.01
CA SER A 151 -6.71 -6.83 -9.99
C SER A 151 -5.77 -7.92 -9.48
N LEU A 152 -5.74 -8.12 -8.16
CA LEU A 152 -4.87 -9.08 -7.51
C LEU A 152 -5.70 -10.06 -6.67
N ASP A 153 -5.41 -11.34 -6.83
CA ASP A 153 -5.84 -12.38 -5.91
C ASP A 153 -4.95 -12.40 -4.67
N ASP A 154 -5.47 -12.95 -3.57
CA ASP A 154 -4.69 -13.14 -2.35
C ASP A 154 -3.48 -14.07 -2.63
N PRO A 155 -2.28 -13.70 -2.17
CA PRO A 155 -1.09 -14.51 -2.38
C PRO A 155 -1.17 -15.79 -1.52
N PRO A 156 -0.59 -16.92 -1.98
CA PRO A 156 -0.63 -18.19 -1.25
C PRO A 156 -0.06 -18.11 0.17
N ASP A 157 0.92 -17.23 0.39
CA ASP A 157 1.59 -17.00 1.68
C ASP A 157 0.80 -16.08 2.62
N ARG A 158 -0.35 -15.55 2.18
CA ARG A 158 -1.22 -14.63 2.94
C ARG A 158 -0.49 -13.40 3.49
N ARG A 159 0.62 -12.98 2.87
CA ARG A 159 1.40 -11.79 3.29
C ARG A 159 0.57 -10.49 3.28
N TRP A 160 -0.51 -10.48 2.53
CA TRP A 160 -1.61 -9.52 2.61
C TRP A 160 -2.91 -10.19 2.17
N ILE A 161 -4.03 -9.53 2.48
CA ILE A 161 -5.37 -9.96 2.06
C ILE A 161 -5.99 -8.77 1.35
N ASN A 162 -6.51 -9.01 0.14
CA ASN A 162 -7.28 -8.06 -0.64
C ASN A 162 -8.68 -7.90 -0.03
N LEU A 163 -8.73 -7.31 1.15
CA LEU A 163 -9.96 -6.99 1.87
C LEU A 163 -10.10 -5.48 1.98
N THR A 164 -11.06 -4.93 1.27
CA THR A 164 -11.44 -3.53 1.45
C THR A 164 -12.47 -3.43 2.58
N LEU A 165 -12.18 -2.57 3.55
CA LEU A 165 -13.02 -2.36 4.76
C LEU A 165 -13.94 -1.15 4.62
N SER A 166 -14.20 -0.66 3.41
CA SER A 166 -15.07 0.50 3.24
C SER A 166 -16.53 0.09 3.20
N ILE A 167 -17.39 0.90 3.83
CA ILE A 167 -18.84 0.81 3.63
C ILE A 167 -19.21 0.91 2.15
N ALA A 168 -18.42 1.62 1.34
CA ALA A 168 -18.63 1.75 -0.11
C ALA A 168 -18.60 0.40 -0.85
N ASP A 169 -17.87 -0.57 -0.31
CA ASP A 169 -17.63 -1.87 -0.96
C ASP A 169 -18.65 -2.93 -0.51
N ILE A 170 -19.53 -2.60 0.45
CA ILE A 170 -20.58 -3.50 0.90
C ILE A 170 -21.69 -3.54 -0.15
N PRO A 171 -22.03 -4.72 -0.72
CA PRO A 171 -23.14 -4.86 -1.66
C PRO A 171 -24.44 -4.38 -1.04
N ARG A 172 -25.28 -3.71 -1.85
CA ARG A 172 -26.52 -3.08 -1.37
C ARG A 172 -27.44 -4.05 -0.61
N GLU A 173 -27.57 -5.27 -1.10
CA GLU A 173 -28.32 -6.35 -0.45
C GLU A 173 -27.85 -6.65 1.00
N LYS A 174 -26.53 -6.55 1.26
CA LYS A 174 -25.97 -6.76 2.60
C LYS A 174 -26.18 -5.54 3.48
N VAL A 175 -26.14 -4.33 2.91
CA VAL A 175 -26.45 -3.09 3.62
C VAL A 175 -27.89 -3.12 4.13
N ASP A 176 -28.85 -3.46 3.27
CA ASP A 176 -30.27 -3.50 3.65
C ASP A 176 -30.52 -4.53 4.78
N ARG A 177 -29.85 -5.70 4.72
CA ARG A 177 -29.90 -6.70 5.80
C ARG A 177 -29.30 -6.20 7.12
N ILE A 178 -28.20 -5.43 7.06
CA ILE A 178 -27.56 -4.86 8.26
C ILE A 178 -28.46 -3.79 8.87
N GLU A 179 -29.08 -2.95 8.03
CA GLU A 179 -30.02 -1.90 8.47
C GLU A 179 -31.24 -2.50 9.18
N GLU A 180 -31.79 -3.61 8.65
CA GLU A 180 -32.91 -4.30 9.27
C GLU A 180 -32.53 -4.93 10.63
N ALA A 181 -31.35 -5.56 10.71
CA ALA A 181 -30.88 -6.20 11.92
C ALA A 181 -30.41 -5.20 13.00
N TYR A 182 -29.87 -4.05 12.58
CA TYR A 182 -29.25 -3.05 13.45
C TYR A 182 -29.66 -1.62 13.05
N PRO A 183 -30.94 -1.26 13.19
CA PRO A 183 -31.47 0.02 12.70
C PRO A 183 -30.82 1.24 13.39
N GLN A 184 -30.25 1.08 14.58
CA GLN A 184 -29.52 2.13 15.30
C GLN A 184 -28.17 2.50 14.66
N CYS A 185 -27.67 1.71 13.72
CA CYS A 185 -26.37 1.92 13.09
C CYS A 185 -26.43 2.76 11.81
N CYS A 186 -27.63 3.04 11.27
CA CYS A 186 -27.85 3.90 10.09
C CYS A 186 -26.93 3.59 8.88
N VAL A 187 -26.57 2.32 8.68
CA VAL A 187 -25.62 1.87 7.65
C VAL A 187 -26.14 2.18 6.26
N GLY A 188 -27.44 2.10 6.03
CA GLY A 188 -28.09 2.46 4.77
C GLY A 188 -27.95 3.94 4.42
N GLU A 189 -28.03 4.83 5.42
CA GLU A 189 -27.83 6.27 5.21
C GLU A 189 -26.36 6.58 4.91
N ASP A 190 -25.44 6.04 5.71
CA ASP A 190 -24.00 6.26 5.52
C ASP A 190 -23.50 5.67 4.19
N TRP A 191 -24.02 4.50 3.79
CA TRP A 191 -23.71 3.93 2.48
C TRP A 191 -24.11 4.86 1.34
N LYS A 192 -25.33 5.43 1.38
CA LYS A 192 -25.78 6.41 0.37
C LYS A 192 -24.88 7.64 0.35
N ARG A 193 -24.53 8.18 1.52
CA ARG A 193 -23.64 9.36 1.62
C ARG A 193 -22.26 9.12 1.03
N VAL A 194 -21.73 7.90 1.17
CA VAL A 194 -20.38 7.54 0.67
C VAL A 194 -20.40 7.19 -0.82
N THR A 195 -21.41 6.45 -1.28
CA THR A 195 -21.48 5.96 -2.68
C THR A 195 -22.14 6.94 -3.66
N GLN A 196 -23.02 7.82 -3.18
CA GLN A 196 -23.77 8.77 -4.01
C GLN A 196 -23.26 10.21 -3.85
N ARG A 197 -21.96 10.40 -3.56
CA ARG A 197 -21.38 11.74 -3.51
C ARG A 197 -21.58 12.42 -4.88
N PRO A 198 -22.27 13.58 -4.94
CA PRO A 198 -22.39 14.31 -6.19
C PRO A 198 -20.99 14.69 -6.67
N THR A 199 -20.66 14.30 -7.90
CA THR A 199 -19.45 14.76 -8.56
C THR A 199 -19.54 16.28 -8.71
N THR A 200 -18.43 17.01 -8.61
CA THR A 200 -18.42 18.48 -8.66
C THR A 200 -19.04 19.05 -9.95
N SER A 201 -19.17 18.21 -10.98
CA SER A 201 -19.90 18.43 -12.23
C SER A 201 -21.43 18.55 -12.09
N GLN A 202 -22.03 18.10 -10.99
CA GLN A 202 -23.47 18.23 -10.71
C GLN A 202 -23.81 19.46 -9.84
N LYS A 203 -22.80 20.23 -9.40
CA LYS A 203 -22.98 21.43 -8.55
C LYS A 203 -23.03 22.76 -9.34
N LYS A 204 -23.20 22.72 -10.66
CA LYS A 204 -23.43 23.91 -11.49
C LYS A 204 -24.82 23.85 -12.13
N GLU A 205 -25.84 24.05 -11.32
CA GLU A 205 -27.15 24.59 -11.74
C GLU A 205 -27.99 24.79 -10.47
N GLY A 206 -28.15 26.05 -10.06
CA GLY A 206 -28.98 26.45 -8.92
C GLY A 206 -28.20 26.95 -7.70
N ASP A 207 -28.66 28.04 -7.11
CA ASP A 207 -28.22 28.63 -5.84
C ASP A 207 -26.99 29.55 -5.88
N HIS A 208 -27.09 30.57 -6.74
CA HIS A 208 -26.78 31.94 -6.30
C HIS A 208 -28.07 32.78 -6.33
N VAL A 209 -28.73 32.87 -5.18
CA VAL A 209 -29.67 33.93 -4.82
C VAL A 209 -29.20 34.48 -3.48
#